data_AF-A0A0Q8REJ5-F1
#
_entry.id   AF-A0A0Q8REJ5-F1
#
_cell.length_a   1.000
_cell.length_b   1.000
_cell.length_c   1.000
_cell.angle_alpha   90.00
_cell.angle_beta   90.00
_cell.angle_gamma   90.00
#
_symmetry.space_group_name_H-M   'P 1'
#
loop_
_entity.id
_entity.type
_entity.pdbx_description
1 polymer ?
#
loop_
_entity_poly.entity_id
_entity_poly.type
_entity_poly.pdbx_seq_one_letter_code
_entity_poly.pdbx_strand_id
1 'polypeptide(L)'
;MSAISVATELMSVIADTGALTLQVGRWPQRTWKDTPTKNLEQRLGEVVAGIVVLAQETFAKEQEETRRQEALRRAQARYEFLMKRRASEAACFKSLESDATNWERAVKLRAFADAFERNALAVGRLSEEQTSWLAWTRAKADWLDPFILVSDPILDAPEPKRPLY
;
A
#
# COMPACT_ATOMS: atom_id res chain seq x y z
N MET A 1 -24.25 5.58 -19.82
CA MET A 1 -24.61 5.80 -21.24
C MET A 1 -25.49 4.64 -21.67
N SER A 2 -26.60 4.89 -22.38
CA SER A 2 -27.51 3.84 -22.84
C SER A 2 -26.88 3.04 -23.99
N ALA A 3 -27.10 1.72 -24.06
CA ALA A 3 -26.58 0.85 -25.12
C ALA A 3 -27.01 1.28 -26.54
N ILE A 4 -28.15 1.97 -26.65
CA ILE A 4 -28.64 2.58 -27.90
C ILE A 4 -27.69 3.71 -28.36
N SER A 5 -27.10 4.46 -27.42
CA SER A 5 -26.18 5.57 -27.72
C SER A 5 -24.88 5.07 -28.35
N VAL A 6 -24.35 3.93 -27.88
CA VAL A 6 -23.07 3.36 -28.36
C VAL A 6 -23.21 2.68 -29.72
N ALA A 7 -24.37 2.07 -30.01
CA ALA A 7 -24.65 1.49 -31.32
C ALA A 7 -24.79 2.55 -32.42
N THR A 8 -25.24 3.76 -32.06
CA THR A 8 -25.44 4.87 -33.00
C THR A 8 -24.10 5.51 -33.41
N GLU A 9 -23.09 5.51 -32.54
CA GLU A 9 -21.77 6.12 -32.81
C GLU A 9 -20.85 5.29 -33.72
N LEU A 10 -21.18 4.02 -33.98
CA LEU A 10 -20.34 3.07 -34.75
C LEU A 10 -21.11 2.40 -35.88
N MET A 11 -22.10 3.08 -36.44
CA MET A 11 -22.85 2.63 -37.60
C MET A 11 -22.28 3.29 -38.86
N SER A 12 -21.68 2.50 -39.75
CA SER A 12 -21.24 2.98 -41.05
C SER A 12 -22.13 2.42 -42.15
N VAL A 13 -22.58 3.34 -43.03
CA VAL A 13 -23.30 3.01 -44.26
C VAL A 13 -22.36 3.29 -45.42
N ILE A 14 -22.08 2.26 -46.22
CA ILE A 14 -21.23 2.36 -47.42
C ILE A 14 -22.11 2.08 -48.62
N ALA A 15 -22.16 3.03 -49.57
CA ALA A 15 -22.87 2.90 -50.84
C ALA A 15 -21.85 2.90 -51.98
N ASP A 16 -21.78 1.80 -52.72
CA ASP A 16 -20.98 1.69 -53.93
C ASP A 16 -21.88 1.13 -55.04
N THR A 17 -21.97 1.85 -56.16
CA THR A 17 -22.67 1.42 -57.39
C THR A 17 -24.06 0.76 -57.19
N GLY A 18 -24.90 1.30 -56.31
CA GLY A 18 -26.29 0.86 -56.10
C GLY A 18 -26.50 -0.26 -55.08
N ALA A 19 -25.43 -0.72 -54.41
CA ALA A 19 -25.51 -1.68 -53.31
C ALA A 19 -25.17 -1.01 -51.96
N LEU A 20 -26.05 -1.19 -50.98
CA LEU A 20 -25.94 -0.64 -49.63
C LEU A 20 -25.36 -1.68 -48.66
N THR A 21 -24.36 -1.27 -47.89
CA THR A 21 -23.76 -2.07 -46.81
C THR A 21 -23.92 -1.36 -45.48
N LEU A 22 -24.48 -2.04 -44.50
CA LEU A 22 -24.59 -1.59 -43.11
C LEU A 22 -23.63 -2.37 -42.23
N GLN A 23 -22.76 -1.67 -41.52
CA GLN A 23 -21.88 -2.26 -40.52
C GLN A 23 -22.15 -1.61 -39.17
N VAL A 24 -22.30 -2.44 -38.13
CA VAL A 24 -22.59 -1.98 -36.77
C VAL A 24 -21.62 -2.64 -35.79
N GLY A 25 -20.98 -1.80 -34.96
CA GLY A 25 -20.11 -2.22 -33.87
C GLY A 25 -18.65 -2.40 -34.27
N ARG A 26 -17.78 -2.41 -33.25
CA ARG A 26 -16.33 -2.59 -33.40
C ARG A 26 -15.87 -4.00 -33.04
N TRP A 27 -16.38 -4.55 -31.93
CA TRP A 27 -16.24 -5.95 -31.52
C TRP A 27 -17.25 -6.26 -30.39
N PRO A 28 -18.20 -7.20 -30.54
CA PRO A 28 -18.49 -7.92 -31.78
C PRO A 28 -18.90 -6.95 -32.91
N GLN A 29 -18.67 -7.33 -34.16
CA GLN A 29 -19.08 -6.57 -35.34
C GLN A 29 -20.11 -7.39 -36.11
N ARG A 30 -21.12 -6.72 -36.68
CA ARG A 30 -22.01 -7.33 -37.66
C ARG A 30 -22.10 -6.47 -38.92
N THR A 31 -22.17 -7.14 -40.06
CA THR A 31 -22.23 -6.49 -41.37
C THR A 31 -23.35 -7.12 -42.19
N TRP A 32 -24.19 -6.27 -42.79
CA TRP A 32 -25.26 -6.64 -43.71
C TRP A 32 -25.05 -5.91 -45.03
N LYS A 33 -25.33 -6.58 -46.15
CA LYS A 33 -25.14 -6.02 -47.49
C LYS A 33 -26.32 -6.41 -48.39
N ASP A 34 -26.65 -5.55 -49.34
CA ASP A 34 -27.53 -5.87 -50.46
C ASP A 34 -27.03 -7.07 -51.26
N THR A 35 -27.95 -7.97 -51.61
CA THR A 35 -27.70 -9.05 -52.57
C THR A 35 -28.54 -8.83 -53.81
N PRO A 36 -28.14 -9.39 -54.98
CA PRO A 36 -28.91 -9.26 -56.23
C PRO A 36 -30.37 -9.74 -56.13
N THR A 37 -30.70 -10.50 -55.08
CA THR A 37 -32.00 -11.12 -54.81
C THR A 37 -32.76 -10.53 -53.62
N LYS A 38 -32.10 -9.76 -52.73
CA LYS A 38 -32.72 -9.16 -51.54
C LYS A 38 -32.05 -7.84 -51.19
N ASN A 39 -32.85 -6.78 -51.12
CA ASN A 39 -32.42 -5.48 -50.63
C ASN A 39 -32.37 -5.46 -49.11
N LEU A 40 -31.59 -4.55 -48.54
CA LEU A 40 -31.40 -4.38 -47.11
C LEU A 40 -32.73 -4.04 -46.41
N GLU A 41 -33.59 -3.29 -47.08
CA GLU A 41 -34.94 -2.95 -46.62
C GLU A 41 -35.81 -4.20 -46.41
N GLN A 42 -35.65 -5.22 -47.25
CA GLN A 42 -36.36 -6.50 -47.09
C GLN A 42 -35.75 -7.37 -45.98
N ARG A 43 -34.56 -7.01 -45.50
CA ARG A 43 -33.83 -7.67 -44.40
C ARG A 43 -33.82 -6.82 -43.13
N LEU A 44 -34.62 -5.75 -43.07
CA LEU A 44 -34.61 -4.80 -41.95
C LEU A 44 -34.91 -5.48 -40.61
N GLY A 45 -35.78 -6.49 -40.59
CA GLY A 45 -36.03 -7.30 -39.39
C GLY A 45 -34.80 -8.08 -38.91
N GLU A 46 -34.00 -8.62 -39.83
CA GLU A 46 -32.73 -9.31 -39.50
C GLU A 46 -31.68 -8.33 -38.97
N VAL A 47 -31.63 -7.13 -39.56
CA VAL A 47 -30.75 -6.03 -39.13
C VAL A 47 -31.11 -5.59 -37.70
N VAL A 48 -32.38 -5.29 -37.43
CA VAL A 48 -32.84 -4.85 -36.10
C VAL A 48 -32.60 -5.93 -35.05
N ALA A 49 -32.94 -7.19 -35.34
CA ALA A 49 -32.68 -8.31 -34.43
C ALA A 49 -31.18 -8.45 -34.15
N GLY A 50 -30.33 -8.29 -35.18
CA GLY A 50 -28.89 -8.37 -35.02
C GLY A 50 -28.28 -7.23 -34.22
N ILE A 51 -28.81 -6.01 -34.34
CA ILE A 51 -28.41 -4.86 -33.51
C ILE A 51 -28.80 -5.10 -32.04
N VAL A 52 -30.01 -5.62 -31.78
CA VAL A 52 -30.45 -5.93 -30.41
C VAL A 52 -29.54 -6.96 -29.74
N VAL A 53 -29.22 -8.06 -30.44
CA VAL A 53 -28.30 -9.09 -29.91
C VAL A 53 -26.92 -8.49 -29.67
N LEU A 54 -26.41 -7.68 -30.59
CA LEU A 54 -25.12 -7.02 -30.43
C LEU A 54 -25.09 -6.07 -29.23
N ALA A 55 -26.16 -5.31 -29.01
CA ALA A 55 -26.29 -4.41 -27.86
C ALA A 55 -26.30 -5.19 -26.54
N GLN A 56 -27.00 -6.33 -26.48
CA GLN A 56 -27.00 -7.22 -25.31
C GLN A 56 -25.62 -7.80 -25.03
N GLU A 57 -24.92 -8.31 -26.05
CA GLU A 57 -23.57 -8.85 -25.91
C GLU A 57 -22.56 -7.79 -25.43
N THR A 58 -22.66 -6.58 -25.98
CA THR A 58 -21.80 -5.46 -25.62
C THR A 58 -22.04 -5.04 -24.17
N PHE A 59 -23.31 -4.90 -23.78
CA PHE A 59 -23.69 -4.53 -22.42
C PHE A 59 -23.27 -5.58 -21.39
N ALA A 60 -23.44 -6.88 -21.70
CA ALA A 60 -23.02 -7.96 -20.82
C ALA A 60 -21.49 -7.96 -20.63
N LYS A 61 -20.72 -7.73 -21.70
CA LYS A 61 -19.26 -7.61 -21.62
C LYS A 61 -18.82 -6.40 -20.79
N GLU A 62 -19.44 -5.24 -21.02
CA GLU A 62 -19.10 -4.02 -20.29
C GLU A 62 -19.45 -4.14 -18.79
N GLN A 63 -20.57 -4.78 -18.44
CA GLN A 63 -20.89 -5.09 -17.05
C GLN A 63 -19.88 -6.03 -16.41
N GLU A 64 -19.50 -7.11 -17.10
CA GLU A 64 -18.53 -8.06 -16.58
C GLU A 64 -17.15 -7.41 -16.40
N GLU A 65 -16.72 -6.59 -17.35
CA GLU A 65 -15.45 -5.85 -17.27
C GLU A 65 -15.49 -4.83 -16.12
N THR A 66 -16.58 -4.08 -15.98
CA THR A 66 -16.78 -3.15 -14.85
C THR A 66 -16.72 -3.90 -13.53
N ARG A 67 -17.41 -5.05 -13.42
CA ARG A 67 -17.40 -5.90 -12.22
C ARG A 67 -16.01 -6.42 -11.90
N ARG A 68 -15.25 -6.84 -12.90
CA ARG A 68 -13.85 -7.29 -12.74
C ARG A 68 -12.94 -6.17 -12.27
N GLN A 69 -13.04 -5.00 -12.89
CA GLN A 69 -12.26 -3.82 -12.51
C GLN A 69 -12.57 -3.38 -11.08
N GLU A 70 -13.84 -3.36 -10.69
CA GLU A 70 -14.24 -3.07 -9.32
C GLU A 70 -13.72 -4.11 -8.33
N ALA A 71 -13.82 -5.40 -8.67
CA ALA A 71 -13.30 -6.47 -7.82
C ALA A 71 -11.79 -6.36 -7.63
N LEU A 72 -11.03 -6.10 -8.70
CA LEU A 72 -9.59 -5.88 -8.65
C LEU A 72 -9.25 -4.65 -7.81
N ARG A 73 -9.95 -3.52 -8.02
CA ARG A 73 -9.75 -2.30 -7.25
C ARG A 73 -10.01 -2.52 -5.75
N ARG A 74 -11.08 -3.24 -5.40
CA ARG A 74 -11.40 -3.59 -4.00
C ARG A 74 -10.33 -4.52 -3.41
N ALA A 75 -9.88 -5.52 -4.15
CA ALA A 75 -8.81 -6.42 -3.71
C ALA A 75 -7.50 -5.67 -3.47
N GLN A 76 -7.12 -4.77 -4.39
CA GLN A 76 -5.92 -3.95 -4.27
C GLN A 76 -6.00 -3.01 -3.05
N ALA A 77 -7.13 -2.29 -2.88
CA ALA A 77 -7.33 -1.41 -1.74
C ALA A 77 -7.26 -2.18 -0.40
N ARG A 78 -7.85 -3.39 -0.35
CA ARG A 78 -7.78 -4.26 0.83
C ARG A 78 -6.35 -4.71 1.11
N TYR A 79 -5.61 -5.11 0.07
CA TYR A 79 -4.20 -5.49 0.20
C TYR A 79 -3.34 -4.34 0.74
N GLU A 80 -3.45 -3.15 0.15
CA GLU A 80 -2.70 -1.96 0.58
C GLU A 80 -3.04 -1.56 2.02
N PHE A 81 -4.32 -1.61 2.40
CA PHE A 81 -4.74 -1.34 3.77
C PHE A 81 -4.11 -2.32 4.76
N LEU A 82 -4.16 -3.63 4.47
CA LEU A 82 -3.57 -4.66 5.32
C LEU A 82 -2.04 -4.54 5.40
N MET A 83 -1.38 -4.22 4.30
CA MET A 83 0.07 -4.02 4.27
C MET A 83 0.49 -2.80 5.09
N LYS A 84 -0.22 -1.67 4.95
CA LYS A 84 0.03 -0.47 5.77
C LYS A 84 -0.16 -0.76 7.25
N ARG A 85 -1.26 -1.43 7.62
CA ARG A 85 -1.52 -1.84 9.01
C ARG A 85 -0.44 -2.76 9.55
N ARG A 86 0.01 -3.74 8.77
CA ARG A 86 1.08 -4.65 9.18
C ARG A 86 2.40 -3.92 9.37
N ALA A 87 2.75 -3.03 8.45
CA ALA A 87 3.99 -2.25 8.52
C ALA A 87 3.99 -1.30 9.73
N SER A 88 2.86 -0.62 9.99
CA SER A 88 2.74 0.24 11.17
C SER A 88 2.85 -0.56 12.47
N GLU A 89 2.16 -1.70 12.56
CA GLU A 89 2.21 -2.57 13.74
C GLU A 89 3.63 -3.08 14.00
N ALA A 90 4.32 -3.52 12.95
CA ALA A 90 5.70 -4.01 13.06
C ALA A 90 6.67 -2.90 13.50
N ALA A 91 6.49 -1.66 13.00
CA ALA A 91 7.31 -0.53 13.42
C ALA A 91 7.06 -0.16 14.90
N CYS A 92 5.80 -0.08 15.31
CA CYS A 92 5.43 0.18 16.70
C CYS A 92 5.98 -0.92 17.63
N PHE A 93 5.84 -2.19 17.24
CA PHE A 93 6.35 -3.31 18.02
C PHE A 93 7.87 -3.29 18.15
N LYS A 94 8.59 -2.97 17.07
CA LYS A 94 10.06 -2.84 17.10
C LYS A 94 10.51 -1.72 18.03
N SER A 95 9.81 -0.58 18.05
CA SER A 95 10.10 0.51 19.00
C SER A 95 9.87 0.03 20.43
N LEU A 96 8.73 -0.61 20.69
CA LEU A 96 8.38 -1.13 22.01
C LEU A 96 9.41 -2.15 22.52
N GLU A 97 9.86 -3.07 21.66
CA GLU A 97 10.90 -4.05 22.00
C GLU A 97 12.23 -3.37 22.35
N SER A 98 12.62 -2.35 21.57
CA SER A 98 13.81 -1.55 21.85
C SER A 98 13.71 -0.82 23.19
N ASP A 99 12.57 -0.18 23.46
CA ASP A 99 12.32 0.55 24.70
C ASP A 99 12.33 -0.41 25.91
N ALA A 100 11.65 -1.55 25.81
CA ALA A 100 11.64 -2.57 26.85
C ALA A 100 13.05 -3.13 27.13
N THR A 101 13.83 -3.36 26.08
CA THR A 101 15.23 -3.81 26.20
C THR A 101 16.09 -2.76 26.88
N ASN A 102 15.95 -1.49 26.50
CA ASN A 102 16.69 -0.39 27.09
C ASN A 102 16.33 -0.18 28.56
N TRP A 103 15.03 -0.24 28.90
CA TRP A 103 14.56 -0.24 30.27
C TRP A 103 15.15 -1.38 31.09
N GLU A 104 15.14 -2.62 30.58
CA GLU A 104 15.71 -3.78 31.29
C GLU A 104 17.21 -3.59 31.54
N ARG A 105 17.94 -3.05 30.57
CA ARG A 105 19.37 -2.72 30.70
C ARG A 105 19.59 -1.63 31.75
N ALA A 106 18.77 -0.58 31.79
CA ALA A 106 18.84 0.47 32.80
C ALA A 106 18.62 -0.10 34.21
N VAL A 107 17.60 -0.95 34.39
CA VAL A 107 17.35 -1.65 35.67
C VAL A 107 18.56 -2.49 36.07
N LYS A 108 19.13 -3.28 35.15
CA LYS A 108 20.34 -4.09 35.41
C LYS A 108 21.53 -3.23 35.84
N LEU A 109 21.75 -2.07 35.20
CA LEU A 109 22.85 -1.16 35.55
C LEU A 109 22.66 -0.55 36.94
N ARG A 110 21.46 -0.11 37.31
CA ARG A 110 21.17 0.42 38.66
C ARG A 110 21.37 -0.66 39.72
N ALA A 111 20.84 -1.86 39.49
CA ALA A 111 21.01 -3.00 40.39
C ALA A 111 22.48 -3.38 40.59
N PHE A 112 23.29 -3.32 39.52
CA PHE A 112 24.73 -3.55 39.60
C PHE A 112 25.44 -2.46 40.41
N ALA A 113 25.12 -1.18 40.17
CA ALA A 113 25.66 -0.07 40.95
C ALA A 113 25.35 -0.23 42.44
N ASP A 114 24.11 -0.59 42.79
CA ASP A 114 23.68 -0.81 44.18
C ASP A 114 24.37 -2.04 44.81
N ALA A 115 24.63 -3.09 44.03
CA ALA A 115 25.39 -4.25 44.51
C ALA A 115 26.87 -3.90 44.74
N PHE A 116 27.48 -3.14 43.83
CA PHE A 116 28.86 -2.67 43.96
C PHE A 116 29.03 -1.75 45.17
N GLU A 117 28.14 -0.77 45.33
CA GLU A 117 28.16 0.16 46.46
C GLU A 117 28.08 -0.58 47.80
N ARG A 118 27.14 -1.53 47.93
CA ARG A 118 27.01 -2.36 49.14
C ARG A 118 28.27 -3.18 49.43
N ASN A 119 28.89 -3.77 48.41
CA ASN A 119 30.11 -4.56 48.59
C ASN A 119 31.28 -3.67 49.03
N ALA A 120 31.48 -2.53 48.37
CA ALA A 120 32.53 -1.58 48.72
C ALA A 120 32.38 -1.04 50.16
N LEU A 121 31.15 -0.73 50.57
CA LEU A 121 30.85 -0.28 51.94
C LEU A 121 31.03 -1.38 52.99
N ALA A 122 30.86 -2.66 52.63
CA ALA A 122 31.12 -3.76 53.55
C ALA A 122 32.61 -3.95 53.83
N VAL A 123 33.49 -3.57 52.90
CA VAL A 123 34.95 -3.66 53.02
C VAL A 123 35.55 -2.40 53.65
N GLY A 124 34.82 -1.28 53.67
CA GLY A 124 35.26 -0.02 54.27
C GLY A 124 34.45 1.17 53.78
N ARG A 125 35.14 2.27 53.44
CA ARG A 125 34.52 3.45 52.83
C ARG A 125 34.74 3.47 51.33
N LEU A 126 33.79 4.06 50.60
CA LEU A 126 33.96 4.35 49.18
C LEU A 126 35.12 5.33 48.99
N SER A 127 35.97 5.07 47.99
CA SER A 127 36.89 6.07 47.49
C SER A 127 36.14 7.13 46.67
N GLU A 128 36.78 8.27 46.44
CA GLU A 128 36.25 9.33 45.59
C GLU A 128 36.06 8.85 44.13
N GLU A 129 36.98 8.03 43.64
CA GLU A 129 36.90 7.40 42.31
C GLU A 129 35.68 6.46 42.22
N GLN A 130 35.47 5.60 43.22
CA GLN A 130 34.32 4.70 43.27
C GLN A 130 32.99 5.46 43.34
N THR A 131 32.96 6.53 44.12
CA THR A 131 31.78 7.41 44.24
C THR A 131 31.45 8.08 42.91
N SER A 132 32.47 8.60 42.23
CA SER A 132 32.32 9.23 40.90
C SER A 132 31.88 8.22 39.84
N TRP A 133 32.43 7.01 39.88
CA TRP A 133 32.05 5.92 38.97
C TRP A 133 30.59 5.48 39.20
N LEU A 134 30.14 5.33 40.46
CA LEU A 134 28.74 5.01 40.78
C LEU A 134 27.77 6.08 40.28
N ALA A 135 28.11 7.36 40.47
CA ALA A 135 27.31 8.47 39.96
C ALA A 135 27.22 8.44 38.42
N TRP A 136 28.34 8.20 37.75
CA TRP A 136 28.38 8.03 36.30
C TRP A 136 27.55 6.83 35.82
N THR A 137 27.66 5.66 36.46
CA THR A 137 26.88 4.47 36.10
C THR A 137 25.38 4.69 36.25
N ARG A 138 24.94 5.36 37.32
CA ARG A 138 23.53 5.70 37.53
C ARG A 138 23.04 6.69 36.48
N ALA A 139 23.82 7.72 36.17
CA ALA A 139 23.50 8.67 35.09
C ALA A 139 23.38 7.98 33.71
N LYS A 140 24.24 7.00 33.41
CA LYS A 140 24.14 6.20 32.19
C LYS A 140 22.91 5.29 32.16
N ALA A 141 22.51 4.74 33.31
CA ALA A 141 21.28 3.97 33.41
C ALA A 141 20.05 4.86 33.17
N ASP A 142 20.06 6.08 33.71
CA ASP A 142 18.97 7.04 33.54
C ASP A 142 18.85 7.54 32.09
N TRP A 143 19.97 7.82 31.43
CA TRP A 143 19.99 8.13 30.00
C TRP A 143 19.45 6.99 29.12
N LEU A 144 19.70 5.73 29.51
CA LEU A 144 19.22 4.57 28.75
C LEU A 144 17.73 4.28 28.98
N ASP A 145 17.16 4.74 30.09
CA ASP A 145 15.78 4.43 30.48
C ASP A 145 14.78 5.22 29.64
N PRO A 146 13.90 4.57 28.86
CA PRO A 146 12.93 5.27 28.00
C PRO A 146 11.91 6.11 28.79
N PHE A 147 11.78 5.89 30.11
CA PHE A 147 10.88 6.67 30.97
C PHE A 147 11.55 7.90 31.61
N ILE A 148 12.86 8.08 31.41
CA ILE A 148 13.60 9.20 31.96
C ILE A 148 14.11 10.09 30.82
N LEU A 149 13.64 11.34 30.80
CA LEU A 149 14.00 12.31 29.77
C LEU A 149 15.32 13.02 30.14
N VAL A 150 16.44 12.32 29.95
CA VAL A 150 17.79 12.84 30.17
C VAL A 150 18.63 12.64 28.92
N SER A 151 19.41 13.66 28.55
CA SER A 151 20.38 13.59 27.46
C SER A 151 21.78 13.37 28.02
N ASP A 152 22.57 12.56 27.33
CA ASP A 152 23.97 12.34 27.64
C ASP A 152 24.87 13.18 26.71
N PRO A 153 25.61 14.17 27.23
CA PRO A 153 26.40 15.08 26.40
C PRO A 153 27.47 14.41 25.53
N ILE A 154 27.89 13.19 25.87
CA ILE A 154 28.95 12.47 25.16
C ILE A 154 28.35 11.46 24.18
N LEU A 155 27.37 10.68 24.61
CA LEU A 155 26.78 9.62 23.79
C LEU A 155 25.71 10.12 22.81
N ASP A 156 25.06 11.26 23.09
CA ASP A 156 24.16 11.90 22.14
C ASP A 156 24.89 12.82 21.14
N ALA A 157 26.19 13.08 21.38
CA ALA A 157 26.98 13.91 20.48
C ALA A 157 27.26 13.17 19.16
N PRO A 158 27.28 13.88 18.02
CA PRO A 158 27.68 13.27 16.76
C PRO A 158 29.11 12.76 16.85
N GLU A 159 29.37 11.59 16.25
CA GLU A 159 30.71 11.03 16.24
C GLU A 159 31.73 12.04 15.66
N PRO A 160 32.85 12.28 16.36
CA PRO A 160 33.85 13.22 15.88
C PRO A 160 34.45 12.70 14.59
N LYS A 161 34.47 13.54 13.55
CA LYS A 161 35.10 13.19 12.27
C LYS A 161 36.61 13.07 12.45
N ARG A 162 37.20 12.02 11.89
CA ARG A 162 38.65 11.86 11.84
C ARG A 162 39.26 13.05 11.07
N PRO A 163 40.25 13.76 11.63
CA PRO A 163 40.90 14.86 10.91
C PRO A 163 41.57 14.32 9.65
N LEU A 164 41.31 14.98 8.52
CA LEU A 164 42.02 14.75 7.27
C LEU A 164 43.29 15.60 7.31
N TYR A 165 44.45 14.95 7.26
CA TYR A 165 45.76 15.58 7.07
C TYR A 165 46.05 15.75 5.57
#